data_AF-A0A090IQL0-F1
#
_entry.id   AF-A0A090IQL0-F1
#
_cell.length_a   1.000
_cell.length_b   1.000
_cell.length_c   1.000
_cell.angle_alpha   90.00
_cell.angle_beta   90.00
_cell.angle_gamma   90.00
#
_symmetry.space_group_name_H-M   'P 1'
#
loop_
_entity.id
_entity.type
_entity.pdbx_description
1 polymer ?
#
loop_
_entity_poly.entity_id
_entity_poly.type
_entity_poly.pdbx_seq_one_letter_code
_entity_poly.pdbx_strand_id
1 'polypeptide(L)'
;MAYFENVSKIQYEGPTSKNALAFKFYNPEEIIGDRTMEEWLRFGVAYWHTFTYDGTDPFGHGNMIRPWNHLKGMELAKARVEAAFEFFEKLNAPFFCFHDVDIAPEGETLRETNKNLDEIVDMIEDYMKTSKTKLLWNTANMFSHPRFVHGAATSCNADVFAFSAAKVKKGLEVAKRLGAENYVFWGGREGYESLLNTDMGLEQDNLARFFQMAVDYAKEIGFSGQFLIEPKPKEPTKHQYDFDVATGIAFLKKYNLDPYFKFNIEANHATLAGHTFEHELRVARINGMLGSVDANQGDPLLGWDTDEFPTDLNATTLAMYEIIKNGGLGKGGLNFDAKVRRGSFEPEDLFRAHIAGMDSFAVGLKVAHKLIEDHVLDDFIANRYRSYNEGIGKEIIQGKADFKTLEEHVLDMKEFKNESGRVEELRALVNQYLLTAF
;
A
#
# COMPACT_ATOMS: atom_id res chain seq x y z
N MET A 1 11.46 14.30 -26.42
CA MET A 1 10.82 13.37 -27.37
C MET A 1 9.65 12.74 -26.63
N ALA A 2 8.51 12.47 -27.28
CA ALA A 2 7.36 11.89 -26.58
C ALA A 2 7.42 10.36 -26.63
N TYR A 3 7.21 9.69 -25.51
CA TYR A 3 7.18 8.23 -25.38
C TYR A 3 5.78 7.66 -25.62
N PHE A 4 4.72 8.44 -25.39
CA PHE A 4 3.33 8.01 -25.54
C PHE A 4 2.57 8.88 -26.55
N GLU A 5 3.01 8.90 -27.81
CA GLU A 5 2.51 9.82 -28.84
C GLU A 5 0.99 9.74 -29.07
N ASN A 6 0.38 8.56 -28.89
CA ASN A 6 -1.05 8.34 -29.11
C ASN A 6 -1.93 8.70 -27.90
N VAL A 7 -1.34 9.16 -26.79
CA VAL A 7 -2.07 9.46 -25.56
C VAL A 7 -1.91 10.93 -25.24
N SER A 8 -3.03 11.66 -25.20
CA SER A 8 -3.10 13.03 -24.67
C SER A 8 -3.27 13.00 -23.15
N LYS A 9 -3.22 14.17 -22.51
CA LYS A 9 -3.53 14.27 -21.08
C LYS A 9 -4.96 13.78 -20.80
N ILE A 10 -5.10 12.77 -19.96
CA ILE A 10 -6.36 12.15 -19.55
C ILE A 10 -7.21 13.20 -18.82
N GLN A 11 -8.47 13.32 -19.21
CA GLN A 11 -9.44 14.25 -18.64
C GLN A 11 -10.62 13.49 -18.04
N TYR A 12 -11.33 14.14 -17.12
CA TYR A 12 -12.65 13.69 -16.70
C TYR A 12 -13.70 14.02 -17.77
N GLU A 13 -14.46 13.02 -18.19
CA GLU A 13 -15.55 13.16 -19.18
C GLU A 13 -16.92 12.71 -18.66
N GLY A 14 -16.98 12.24 -17.42
CA GLY A 14 -18.22 11.83 -16.76
C GLY A 14 -18.68 10.40 -17.07
N PRO A 15 -19.68 9.91 -16.31
CA PRO A 15 -20.02 8.49 -16.22
C PRO A 15 -20.61 7.88 -17.50
N THR A 16 -21.05 8.72 -18.45
CA THR A 16 -21.63 8.27 -19.73
C THR A 16 -20.60 8.27 -20.86
N SER A 17 -19.36 8.70 -20.62
CA SER A 17 -18.30 8.70 -21.65
C SER A 17 -17.95 7.26 -22.07
N LYS A 18 -17.74 7.10 -23.38
CA LYS A 18 -17.25 5.87 -24.00
C LYS A 18 -15.78 5.94 -24.40
N ASN A 19 -15.11 7.08 -24.16
CA ASN A 19 -13.69 7.24 -24.46
C ASN A 19 -12.87 6.40 -23.48
N ALA A 20 -12.14 5.40 -23.94
CA ALA A 20 -11.35 4.55 -23.05
C ALA A 20 -10.17 5.26 -22.36
N LEU A 21 -9.73 6.41 -22.89
CA LEU A 21 -8.63 7.23 -22.38
C LEU A 21 -9.16 8.52 -21.72
N ALA A 22 -10.16 8.36 -20.84
CA ALA A 22 -10.75 9.42 -20.04
C ALA A 22 -11.20 8.86 -18.70
N PHE A 23 -11.21 9.67 -17.64
CA PHE A 23 -11.83 9.31 -16.37
C PHE A 23 -13.36 9.45 -16.47
N LYS A 24 -14.10 8.49 -15.91
CA LYS A 24 -15.57 8.49 -15.87
C LYS A 24 -16.09 8.92 -14.51
N PHE A 25 -15.30 8.68 -13.46
CA PHE A 25 -15.68 8.91 -12.07
C PHE A 25 -14.62 9.70 -11.29
N TYR A 26 -13.34 9.58 -11.65
CA TYR A 26 -12.30 10.39 -11.04
C TYR A 26 -12.29 11.80 -11.65
N ASN A 27 -12.82 12.76 -10.89
CA ASN A 27 -12.66 14.19 -11.16
C ASN A 27 -11.72 14.78 -10.08
N PRO A 28 -10.45 15.06 -10.40
CA PRO A 28 -9.46 15.51 -9.42
C PRO A 28 -9.91 16.72 -8.60
N GLU A 29 -10.66 17.64 -9.20
CA GLU A 29 -11.09 18.91 -8.61
C GLU A 29 -12.46 18.81 -7.88
N GLU A 30 -13.17 17.69 -8.00
CA GLU A 30 -14.44 17.49 -7.30
C GLU A 30 -14.19 17.42 -5.79
N ILE A 31 -14.93 18.23 -5.03
CA ILE A 31 -14.86 18.27 -3.57
C ILE A 31 -15.81 17.22 -3.00
N ILE A 32 -15.29 16.31 -2.18
CA ILE A 32 -16.04 15.31 -1.43
C ILE A 32 -15.79 15.58 0.06
N GLY A 33 -16.82 15.98 0.79
CA GLY A 33 -16.67 16.42 2.19
C GLY A 33 -15.84 17.70 2.30
N ASP A 34 -14.67 17.62 2.92
CA ASP A 34 -13.78 18.75 3.22
C ASP A 34 -12.59 18.91 2.25
N ARG A 35 -12.43 18.01 1.26
CA ARG A 35 -11.23 17.94 0.39
C ARG A 35 -11.58 17.54 -1.04
N THR A 36 -10.69 17.83 -1.98
CA THR A 36 -10.81 17.36 -3.36
C THR A 36 -10.56 15.85 -3.46
N MET A 37 -11.02 15.21 -4.54
CA MET A 37 -10.70 13.80 -4.80
C MET A 37 -9.19 13.55 -4.88
N GLU A 38 -8.42 14.46 -5.48
CA GLU A 38 -6.96 14.34 -5.55
C GLU A 38 -6.33 14.29 -4.14
N GLU A 39 -6.83 15.10 -3.20
CA GLU A 39 -6.36 15.16 -1.81
C GLU A 39 -6.79 13.96 -0.96
N TRP A 40 -7.96 13.38 -1.24
CA TRP A 40 -8.40 12.14 -0.58
C TRP A 40 -7.60 10.92 -1.07
N LEU A 41 -7.48 10.78 -2.39
CA LEU A 41 -7.01 9.56 -3.04
C LEU A 41 -5.49 9.52 -3.15
N ARG A 42 -4.85 10.68 -3.38
CA ARG A 42 -3.38 10.84 -3.40
C ARG A 42 -2.70 9.74 -4.23
N PHE A 43 -3.21 9.52 -5.44
CA PHE A 43 -2.79 8.40 -6.28
C PHE A 43 -1.30 8.42 -6.58
N GLY A 44 -0.64 7.28 -6.35
CA GLY A 44 0.75 7.01 -6.68
C GLY A 44 0.87 6.04 -7.84
N VAL A 45 1.93 6.20 -8.66
CA VAL A 45 2.31 5.22 -9.69
C VAL A 45 3.53 4.42 -9.23
N ALA A 46 3.40 3.09 -9.20
CA ALA A 46 4.50 2.19 -8.92
C ALA A 46 5.48 2.14 -10.11
N TYR A 47 6.73 2.56 -9.87
CA TYR A 47 7.73 2.62 -10.94
C TYR A 47 8.08 1.22 -11.47
N TRP A 48 8.18 0.23 -10.59
CA TRP A 48 8.54 -1.15 -10.95
C TRP A 48 7.54 -1.76 -11.94
N HIS A 49 6.25 -1.75 -11.63
CA HIS A 49 5.26 -2.33 -12.53
C HIS A 49 5.02 -1.53 -13.81
N THR A 50 5.17 -0.22 -13.76
CA THR A 50 4.85 0.63 -14.92
C THR A 50 6.00 0.69 -15.93
N PHE A 51 7.24 0.84 -15.44
CA PHE A 51 8.39 1.16 -16.28
C PHE A 51 9.44 0.04 -16.38
N THR A 52 9.50 -0.87 -15.40
CA THR A 52 10.54 -1.93 -15.37
C THR A 52 10.01 -3.33 -15.68
N TYR A 53 8.77 -3.64 -15.30
CA TYR A 53 8.13 -4.92 -15.61
C TYR A 53 7.97 -5.13 -17.12
N ASP A 54 8.45 -6.29 -17.58
CA ASP A 54 8.51 -6.63 -19.00
C ASP A 54 7.50 -7.72 -19.43
N GLY A 55 6.65 -8.19 -18.51
CA GLY A 55 5.69 -9.26 -18.78
C GLY A 55 6.22 -10.67 -18.53
N THR A 56 7.44 -10.81 -18.02
CA THR A 56 8.01 -12.12 -17.65
C THR A 56 7.21 -12.75 -16.51
N ASP A 57 6.94 -14.04 -16.64
CA ASP A 57 6.33 -14.88 -15.60
C ASP A 57 7.14 -16.19 -15.44
N PRO A 58 6.81 -17.08 -14.48
CA PRO A 58 7.60 -18.30 -14.26
C PRO A 58 7.67 -19.27 -15.46
N PHE A 59 6.84 -19.08 -16.49
CA PHE A 59 6.67 -19.98 -17.63
C PHE A 59 6.90 -19.30 -18.99
N GLY A 60 7.18 -18.00 -19.04
CA GLY A 60 7.26 -17.25 -20.28
C GLY A 60 8.14 -16.01 -20.20
N HIS A 61 8.81 -15.70 -21.32
CA HIS A 61 9.60 -14.49 -21.47
C HIS A 61 8.73 -13.22 -21.51
N GLY A 62 9.34 -12.08 -21.19
CA GLY A 62 8.74 -10.76 -21.34
C GLY A 62 8.26 -10.46 -22.76
N ASN A 63 7.13 -9.76 -22.85
CA ASN A 63 6.44 -9.41 -24.08
C ASN A 63 5.93 -7.95 -24.11
N MET A 64 6.16 -7.18 -23.06
CA MET A 64 5.71 -5.79 -22.98
C MET A 64 6.39 -4.93 -24.06
N ILE A 65 5.58 -4.27 -24.89
CA ILE A 65 6.09 -3.33 -25.89
C ILE A 65 6.27 -1.98 -25.19
N ARG A 66 7.52 -1.54 -25.03
CA ARG A 66 7.84 -0.21 -24.50
C ARG A 66 8.80 0.53 -25.44
N PRO A 67 8.61 1.85 -25.65
CA PRO A 67 9.45 2.61 -26.58
C PRO A 67 10.95 2.59 -26.22
N TRP A 68 11.28 2.46 -24.93
CA TRP A 68 12.66 2.45 -24.42
C TRP A 68 13.34 1.06 -24.45
N ASN A 69 12.66 -0.01 -24.86
CA ASN A 69 13.20 -1.38 -24.79
C ASN A 69 14.49 -1.62 -25.61
N HIS A 70 14.80 -0.73 -26.56
CA HIS A 70 16.03 -0.80 -27.37
C HIS A 70 17.27 -0.27 -26.63
N LEU A 71 17.09 0.42 -25.50
CA LEU A 71 18.16 1.01 -24.69
C LEU A 71 18.62 0.06 -23.57
N LYS A 72 19.80 0.31 -23.01
CA LYS A 72 20.36 -0.50 -21.89
C LYS A 72 21.09 0.38 -20.86
N GLY A 73 21.34 -0.19 -19.69
CA GLY A 73 22.15 0.44 -18.64
C GLY A 73 21.64 1.83 -18.25
N MET A 74 22.56 2.80 -18.13
CA MET A 74 22.22 4.17 -17.74
C MET A 74 21.38 4.91 -18.79
N GLU A 75 21.50 4.58 -20.09
CA GLU A 75 20.67 5.20 -21.13
C GLU A 75 19.20 4.78 -20.98
N LEU A 76 18.96 3.50 -20.69
CA LEU A 76 17.63 2.98 -20.37
C LEU A 76 17.05 3.63 -19.11
N ALA A 77 17.85 3.76 -18.06
CA ALA A 77 17.44 4.40 -16.82
C ALA A 77 16.98 5.85 -17.05
N LYS A 78 17.76 6.64 -17.79
CA LYS A 78 17.40 8.02 -18.16
C LYS A 78 16.11 8.07 -18.98
N ALA A 79 15.99 7.23 -20.01
CA ALA A 79 14.79 7.19 -20.85
C ALA A 79 13.53 6.83 -20.05
N ARG A 80 13.64 5.93 -19.06
CA ARG A 80 12.51 5.61 -18.16
C ARG A 80 12.13 6.80 -17.27
N VAL A 81 13.08 7.62 -16.80
CA VAL A 81 12.75 8.86 -16.07
C VAL A 81 11.96 9.82 -16.97
N GLU A 82 12.41 10.05 -18.20
CA GLU A 82 11.70 10.92 -19.14
C GLU A 82 10.29 10.40 -19.42
N ALA A 83 10.16 9.11 -19.71
CA ALA A 83 8.86 8.47 -19.94
C ALA A 83 7.96 8.51 -18.70
N ALA A 84 8.53 8.34 -17.51
CA ALA A 84 7.78 8.36 -16.26
C ALA A 84 7.14 9.73 -16.01
N PHE A 85 7.90 10.83 -16.15
CA PHE A 85 7.33 12.16 -15.97
C PHE A 85 6.31 12.53 -17.05
N GLU A 86 6.50 12.10 -18.30
CA GLU A 86 5.46 12.22 -19.33
C GLU A 86 4.19 11.44 -18.94
N PHE A 87 4.35 10.21 -18.44
CA PHE A 87 3.24 9.37 -18.00
C PHE A 87 2.49 10.01 -16.83
N PHE A 88 3.19 10.49 -15.80
CA PHE A 88 2.57 11.14 -14.63
C PHE A 88 1.77 12.38 -15.03
N GLU A 89 2.32 13.22 -15.92
CA GLU A 89 1.64 14.42 -16.41
C GLU A 89 0.40 14.09 -17.24
N LYS A 90 0.49 13.08 -18.12
CA LYS A 90 -0.64 12.64 -18.95
C LYS A 90 -1.73 11.98 -18.12
N LEU A 91 -1.37 11.11 -17.18
CA LEU A 91 -2.32 10.45 -16.28
C LEU A 91 -2.88 11.42 -15.22
N ASN A 92 -2.21 12.56 -15.00
CA ASN A 92 -2.50 13.52 -13.94
C ASN A 92 -2.27 12.96 -12.52
N ALA A 93 -1.30 12.05 -12.36
CA ALA A 93 -0.94 11.44 -11.08
C ALA A 93 -0.19 12.45 -10.18
N PRO A 94 -0.61 12.66 -8.91
CA PRO A 94 0.10 13.55 -7.99
C PRO A 94 1.35 12.92 -7.37
N PHE A 95 1.46 11.59 -7.36
CA PHE A 95 2.57 10.89 -6.73
C PHE A 95 3.16 9.74 -7.55
N PHE A 96 4.38 9.33 -7.17
CA PHE A 96 5.01 8.08 -7.61
C PHE A 96 5.81 7.44 -6.47
N CYS A 97 6.11 6.15 -6.64
CA CYS A 97 6.89 5.33 -5.71
C CYS A 97 7.97 4.54 -6.47
N PHE A 98 9.13 4.28 -5.86
CA PHE A 98 10.19 3.48 -6.51
C PHE A 98 11.08 2.68 -5.53
N HIS A 99 11.62 1.56 -6.00
CA HIS A 99 12.82 0.95 -5.42
C HIS A 99 14.07 1.54 -6.04
N ASP A 100 15.15 1.62 -5.28
CA ASP A 100 16.45 2.10 -5.74
C ASP A 100 16.96 1.44 -7.05
N VAL A 101 16.77 0.12 -7.21
CA VAL A 101 17.17 -0.61 -8.43
C VAL A 101 16.23 -0.44 -9.62
N ASP A 102 15.03 0.12 -9.41
CA ASP A 102 14.08 0.38 -10.50
C ASP A 102 14.55 1.55 -11.36
N ILE A 103 15.10 2.56 -10.69
CA ILE A 103 15.50 3.83 -11.32
C ILE A 103 16.93 3.79 -11.83
N ALA A 104 17.83 3.00 -11.24
CA ALA A 104 19.23 2.93 -11.65
C ALA A 104 19.79 1.49 -11.62
N PRO A 105 20.62 1.10 -12.59
CA PRO A 105 21.28 -0.21 -12.59
C PRO A 105 22.36 -0.29 -11.49
N GLU A 106 22.46 -1.46 -10.84
CA GLU A 106 23.59 -1.76 -9.97
C GLU A 106 24.92 -1.79 -10.74
N GLY A 107 26.00 -1.34 -10.11
CA GLY A 107 27.38 -1.50 -10.58
C GLY A 107 28.06 -2.74 -9.99
N GLU A 108 29.37 -2.90 -10.21
CA GLU A 108 30.12 -4.05 -9.67
C GLU A 108 30.35 -3.94 -8.16
N THR A 109 30.29 -2.71 -7.64
CA THR A 109 30.44 -2.41 -6.21
C THR A 109 29.33 -1.47 -5.73
N LEU A 110 29.06 -1.47 -4.42
CA LEU A 110 28.11 -0.52 -3.82
C LEU A 110 28.46 0.95 -4.14
N ARG A 111 29.75 1.28 -4.28
CA ARG A 111 30.21 2.62 -4.66
C ARG A 111 29.74 3.00 -6.07
N GLU A 112 29.86 2.08 -7.01
CA GLU A 112 29.40 2.29 -8.39
C GLU A 112 27.88 2.32 -8.48
N THR A 113 27.18 1.41 -7.77
CA THR A 113 25.72 1.43 -7.64
C THR A 113 25.24 2.79 -7.12
N ASN A 114 25.86 3.31 -6.06
CA ASN A 114 25.48 4.61 -5.49
C ASN A 114 25.75 5.77 -6.47
N LYS A 115 26.84 5.70 -7.24
CA LYS A 115 27.15 6.71 -8.27
C LYS A 115 26.10 6.70 -9.39
N ASN A 116 25.69 5.53 -9.87
CA ASN A 116 24.62 5.41 -10.87
C ASN A 116 23.30 5.94 -10.32
N LEU A 117 22.98 5.59 -9.07
CA LEU A 117 21.77 6.07 -8.38
C LEU A 117 21.77 7.60 -8.26
N ASP A 118 22.89 8.20 -7.85
CA ASP A 118 23.01 9.66 -7.73
C ASP A 118 22.74 10.38 -9.05
N GLU A 119 23.27 9.87 -10.17
CA GLU A 119 23.04 10.46 -11.50
C GLU A 119 21.55 10.45 -11.89
N ILE A 120 20.82 9.39 -11.56
CA ILE A 120 19.38 9.31 -11.85
C ILE A 120 18.56 10.14 -10.86
N VAL A 121 18.96 10.18 -9.58
CA VAL A 121 18.30 11.00 -8.56
C VAL A 121 18.46 12.50 -8.88
N ASP A 122 19.62 12.92 -9.38
CA ASP A 122 19.83 14.29 -9.89
C ASP A 122 18.81 14.63 -10.99
N MET A 123 18.63 13.72 -11.95
CA MET A 123 17.66 13.90 -13.03
C MET A 123 16.22 13.95 -12.52
N ILE A 124 15.82 13.03 -11.63
CA ILE A 124 14.47 13.02 -11.02
C ILE A 124 14.22 14.33 -10.27
N GLU A 125 15.18 14.80 -9.47
CA GLU A 125 15.09 16.07 -8.73
C GLU A 125 14.86 17.25 -9.68
N ASP A 126 15.52 17.28 -10.84
CA ASP A 126 15.31 18.31 -11.86
C ASP A 126 13.88 18.26 -12.45
N TYR A 127 13.36 17.08 -12.80
CA TYR A 127 11.99 16.94 -13.28
C TYR A 127 10.94 17.32 -12.22
N MET A 128 11.19 17.01 -10.95
CA MET A 128 10.28 17.35 -9.84
C MET A 128 10.18 18.86 -9.56
N LYS A 129 11.12 19.67 -10.07
CA LYS A 129 11.05 21.15 -9.98
C LYS A 129 9.95 21.72 -10.86
N THR A 130 9.67 21.10 -12.01
CA THR A 130 8.67 21.58 -12.98
C THR A 130 7.39 20.74 -12.99
N SER A 131 7.45 19.49 -12.54
CA SER A 131 6.27 18.63 -12.42
C SER A 131 5.52 18.84 -11.10
N LYS A 132 4.18 18.69 -11.14
CA LYS A 132 3.37 18.63 -9.92
C LYS A 132 3.61 17.35 -9.12
N THR A 133 4.03 16.29 -9.78
CA THR A 133 4.20 14.96 -9.19
C THR A 133 5.27 14.96 -8.12
N LYS A 134 4.99 14.35 -6.97
CA LYS A 134 5.92 14.24 -5.83
C LYS A 134 6.22 12.80 -5.47
N LEU A 135 7.27 12.59 -4.70
CA LEU A 135 7.64 11.26 -4.21
C LEU A 135 6.79 10.92 -2.99
N LEU A 136 5.89 9.94 -3.11
CA LEU A 136 5.11 9.48 -1.96
C LEU A 136 6.02 8.69 -1.01
N TRP A 137 6.77 7.75 -1.56
CA TRP A 137 7.81 7.04 -0.85
C TRP A 137 8.80 6.39 -1.82
N ASN A 138 9.99 6.12 -1.31
CA ASN A 138 10.93 5.20 -1.94
C ASN A 138 11.31 4.10 -0.95
N THR A 139 11.90 3.04 -1.48
CA THR A 139 12.34 1.88 -0.70
C THR A 139 13.61 1.27 -1.31
N ALA A 140 14.20 0.30 -0.62
CA ALA A 140 15.36 -0.45 -1.10
C ALA A 140 14.94 -1.86 -1.53
N ASN A 141 15.26 -2.25 -2.76
CA ASN A 141 15.07 -3.62 -3.20
C ASN A 141 16.14 -4.51 -2.54
N MET A 142 15.73 -5.26 -1.53
CA MET A 142 16.57 -6.18 -0.77
C MET A 142 16.16 -7.65 -0.97
N PHE A 143 15.63 -7.97 -2.15
CA PHE A 143 15.03 -9.28 -2.42
C PHE A 143 15.35 -9.88 -3.79
N SER A 144 15.76 -9.06 -4.77
CA SER A 144 15.99 -9.52 -6.15
C SER A 144 17.39 -10.09 -6.38
N HIS A 145 18.44 -9.40 -5.90
CA HIS A 145 19.82 -9.82 -6.13
C HIS A 145 20.16 -11.13 -5.39
N PRO A 146 20.96 -12.06 -5.96
CA PRO A 146 21.33 -13.34 -5.33
C PRO A 146 21.93 -13.27 -3.92
N ARG A 147 22.43 -12.09 -3.52
CA ARG A 147 23.00 -11.87 -2.19
C ARG A 147 21.94 -11.99 -1.08
N PHE A 148 20.67 -11.77 -1.40
CA PHE A 148 19.55 -11.80 -0.47
C PHE A 148 18.84 -13.16 -0.40
N VAL A 149 19.46 -14.23 -0.93
CA VAL A 149 18.87 -15.59 -0.98
C VAL A 149 18.51 -16.13 0.42
N HIS A 150 19.13 -15.63 1.48
CA HIS A 150 18.87 -16.02 2.86
C HIS A 150 18.32 -14.86 3.71
N GLY A 151 17.69 -13.87 3.10
CA GLY A 151 17.24 -12.66 3.79
C GLY A 151 18.24 -11.52 3.72
N ALA A 152 17.82 -10.36 4.23
CA ALA A 152 18.58 -9.13 4.22
C ALA A 152 19.00 -8.77 5.65
N ALA A 153 18.10 -8.20 6.45
CA ALA A 153 18.30 -8.01 7.88
C ALA A 153 18.21 -9.33 8.65
N THR A 154 17.48 -10.32 8.12
CA THR A 154 17.39 -11.68 8.71
C THR A 154 18.46 -12.64 8.17
N SER A 155 19.44 -12.14 7.41
CA SER A 155 20.46 -12.99 6.81
C SER A 155 21.32 -13.71 7.86
N CYS A 156 21.61 -14.99 7.61
CA CYS A 156 22.63 -15.73 8.34
C CYS A 156 24.06 -15.24 8.04
N ASN A 157 24.24 -14.37 7.03
CA ASN A 157 25.52 -13.76 6.68
C ASN A 157 25.56 -12.28 7.12
N ALA A 158 26.43 -11.96 8.08
CA ALA A 158 26.60 -10.60 8.61
C ALA A 158 27.05 -9.57 7.54
N ASP A 159 27.76 -9.99 6.50
CA ASP A 159 28.15 -9.08 5.41
C ASP A 159 26.92 -8.67 4.57
N VAL A 160 25.93 -9.56 4.44
CA VAL A 160 24.65 -9.24 3.78
C VAL A 160 23.84 -8.27 4.64
N PHE A 161 23.79 -8.47 5.96
CA PHE A 161 23.20 -7.48 6.88
C PHE A 161 23.84 -6.10 6.70
N ALA A 162 25.18 -6.03 6.68
CA ALA A 162 25.91 -4.78 6.51
C ALA A 162 25.62 -4.11 5.15
N PHE A 163 25.55 -4.90 4.07
CA PHE A 163 25.21 -4.41 2.75
C PHE A 163 23.78 -3.85 2.68
N SER A 164 22.80 -4.56 3.27
CA SER A 164 21.40 -4.12 3.38
C SER A 164 21.29 -2.80 4.14
N ALA A 165 22.02 -2.67 5.26
CA ALA A 165 22.03 -1.44 6.05
C ALA A 165 22.60 -0.26 5.24
N ALA A 166 23.65 -0.51 4.45
CA ALA A 166 24.23 0.50 3.58
C ALA A 166 23.29 0.92 2.43
N LYS A 167 22.48 -0.01 1.89
CA LYS A 167 21.42 0.31 0.91
C LYS A 167 20.32 1.18 1.55
N VAL A 168 19.80 0.79 2.71
CA VAL A 168 18.75 1.56 3.40
C VAL A 168 19.25 2.94 3.80
N LYS A 169 20.50 3.05 4.29
CA LYS A 169 21.16 4.34 4.54
C LYS A 169 21.09 5.25 3.31
N LYS A 170 21.51 4.75 2.14
CA LYS A 170 21.46 5.52 0.88
C LYS A 170 20.02 5.84 0.47
N GLY A 171 19.10 4.89 0.64
CA GLY A 171 17.68 5.08 0.36
C GLY A 171 17.05 6.19 1.18
N LEU A 172 17.38 6.30 2.48
CA LEU A 172 16.90 7.37 3.37
C LEU A 172 17.49 8.75 2.99
N GLU A 173 18.74 8.80 2.55
CA GLU A 173 19.34 10.04 2.02
C GLU A 173 18.60 10.51 0.77
N VAL A 174 18.29 9.60 -0.15
CA VAL A 174 17.50 9.89 -1.36
C VAL A 174 16.07 10.30 -0.99
N ALA A 175 15.45 9.61 -0.03
CA ALA A 175 14.11 9.93 0.47
C ALA A 175 14.06 11.39 0.96
N LYS A 176 15.02 11.77 1.81
CA LYS A 176 15.13 13.14 2.31
C LYS A 176 15.38 14.13 1.16
N ARG A 177 16.30 13.80 0.24
CA ARG A 177 16.69 14.68 -0.87
C ARG A 177 15.51 15.00 -1.78
N LEU A 178 14.74 13.99 -2.17
CA LEU A 178 13.58 14.12 -3.06
C LEU A 178 12.30 14.52 -2.32
N GLY A 179 12.34 14.69 -1.00
CA GLY A 179 11.19 15.10 -0.19
C GLY A 179 10.11 14.03 -0.08
N ALA A 180 10.50 12.75 0.02
CA ALA A 180 9.58 11.64 0.23
C ALA A 180 8.71 11.85 1.48
N GLU A 181 7.41 11.58 1.36
CA GLU A 181 6.50 11.66 2.51
C GLU A 181 6.63 10.46 3.45
N ASN A 182 7.06 9.31 2.93
CA ASN A 182 7.24 8.06 3.66
C ASN A 182 8.48 7.30 3.16
N TYR A 183 8.88 6.27 3.91
CA TYR A 183 9.89 5.28 3.48
C TYR A 183 9.37 3.88 3.84
N VAL A 184 9.30 3.00 2.85
CA VAL A 184 8.65 1.68 2.98
C VAL A 184 9.69 0.58 3.22
N PHE A 185 9.32 -0.41 4.03
CA PHE A 185 10.02 -1.68 4.21
C PHE A 185 9.06 -2.82 3.87
N TRP A 186 9.28 -3.44 2.71
CA TRP A 186 8.66 -4.73 2.38
C TRP A 186 9.68 -5.86 2.58
N GLY A 187 9.35 -6.79 3.46
CA GLY A 187 10.22 -7.88 3.89
C GLY A 187 10.32 -9.07 2.92
N GLY A 188 10.42 -8.85 1.60
CA GLY A 188 10.28 -9.92 0.61
C GLY A 188 11.21 -11.14 0.79
N ARG A 189 12.36 -11.02 1.48
CA ARG A 189 13.21 -12.15 1.89
C ARG A 189 13.37 -12.27 3.41
N GLU A 190 12.70 -11.44 4.18
CA GLU A 190 12.74 -11.39 5.65
C GLU A 190 11.74 -12.42 6.21
N GLY A 191 12.13 -13.68 6.14
CA GLY A 191 11.31 -14.83 6.48
C GLY A 191 12.10 -16.10 6.25
N TYR A 192 11.40 -17.24 6.17
CA TYR A 192 12.07 -18.52 5.98
C TYR A 192 11.42 -19.38 4.90
N GLU A 193 12.22 -20.31 4.36
CA GLU A 193 11.75 -21.40 3.50
C GLU A 193 11.56 -22.69 4.31
N SER A 194 12.43 -22.96 5.29
CA SER A 194 12.37 -24.12 6.18
C SER A 194 12.75 -23.75 7.61
N LEU A 195 12.02 -24.24 8.61
CA LEU A 195 12.38 -24.05 10.02
C LEU A 195 13.61 -24.88 10.44
N LEU A 196 14.03 -25.87 9.64
CA LEU A 196 15.14 -26.77 9.99
C LEU A 196 16.50 -26.05 10.05
N ASN A 197 16.63 -24.91 9.38
CA ASN A 197 17.85 -24.11 9.30
C ASN A 197 17.64 -22.64 9.70
N THR A 198 16.54 -22.33 10.40
CA THR A 198 16.18 -20.96 10.79
C THR A 198 16.21 -20.80 12.30
N ASP A 199 17.05 -19.90 12.79
CA ASP A 199 16.94 -19.37 14.15
C ASP A 199 16.00 -18.15 14.12
N MET A 200 14.70 -18.44 14.21
CA MET A 200 13.66 -17.43 14.10
C MET A 200 13.74 -16.35 15.20
N GLY A 201 14.33 -16.66 16.35
CA GLY A 201 14.52 -15.68 17.43
C GLY A 201 15.62 -14.68 17.07
N LEU A 202 16.78 -15.19 16.63
CA LEU A 202 17.90 -14.36 16.21
C LEU A 202 17.55 -13.50 14.99
N GLU A 203 16.88 -14.06 14.00
CA GLU A 203 16.48 -13.35 12.79
C GLU A 203 15.56 -12.16 13.09
N GLN A 204 14.52 -12.37 13.92
CA GLN A 204 13.63 -11.28 14.35
C GLN A 204 14.34 -10.25 15.23
N ASP A 205 15.26 -10.66 16.11
CA ASP A 205 16.08 -9.73 16.89
C ASP A 205 16.96 -8.87 15.97
N ASN A 206 17.53 -9.44 14.90
CA ASN A 206 18.31 -8.70 13.92
C ASN A 206 17.46 -7.76 13.08
N LEU A 207 16.27 -8.17 12.67
CA LEU A 207 15.31 -7.30 11.98
C LEU A 207 14.95 -6.09 12.85
N ALA A 208 14.72 -6.31 14.15
CA ALA A 208 14.45 -5.22 15.09
C ALA A 208 15.65 -4.27 15.25
N ARG A 209 16.88 -4.81 15.37
CA ARG A 209 18.11 -3.99 15.37
C ARG A 209 18.23 -3.15 14.11
N PHE A 210 17.93 -3.74 12.96
CA PHE A 210 17.99 -3.08 11.66
C PHE A 210 17.01 -1.91 11.56
N PHE A 211 15.75 -2.12 11.95
CA PHE A 211 14.75 -1.05 11.98
C PHE A 211 15.11 0.05 12.97
N GLN A 212 15.63 -0.28 14.16
CA GLN A 212 16.10 0.72 15.10
C GLN A 212 17.25 1.56 14.52
N MET A 213 18.22 0.92 13.87
CA MET A 213 19.31 1.64 13.17
C MET A 213 18.79 2.56 12.07
N ALA A 214 17.79 2.13 11.30
CA ALA A 214 17.17 2.97 10.27
C ALA A 214 16.45 4.19 10.89
N VAL A 215 15.73 4.00 12.01
CA VAL A 215 15.07 5.08 12.76
C VAL A 215 16.10 6.08 13.29
N ASP A 216 17.18 5.58 13.90
CA ASP A 216 18.24 6.41 14.46
C ASP A 216 18.95 7.22 13.37
N TYR A 217 19.22 6.59 12.22
CA TYR A 217 19.82 7.27 11.09
C TYR A 217 18.90 8.30 10.44
N ALA A 218 17.60 7.99 10.31
CA ALA A 218 16.62 8.96 9.83
C ALA A 218 16.57 10.21 10.72
N LYS A 219 16.63 10.04 12.06
CA LYS A 219 16.74 11.15 13.01
C LYS A 219 18.05 11.93 12.83
N GLU A 220 19.18 11.23 12.70
CA GLU A 220 20.50 11.83 12.50
C GLU A 220 20.52 12.75 11.27
N ILE A 221 19.97 12.28 10.16
CA ILE A 221 19.90 13.08 8.93
C ILE A 221 18.70 14.04 8.90
N GLY A 222 17.81 14.03 9.89
CA GLY A 222 16.62 14.88 9.92
C GLY A 222 15.59 14.54 8.82
N PHE A 223 15.44 13.27 8.47
CA PHE A 223 14.31 12.79 7.68
C PHE A 223 13.07 12.69 8.56
N SER A 224 11.95 13.27 8.11
CA SER A 224 10.70 13.36 8.87
C SER A 224 9.54 12.58 8.25
N GLY A 225 9.79 11.84 7.15
CA GLY A 225 8.78 10.98 6.54
C GLY A 225 8.38 9.83 7.46
N GLN A 226 7.18 9.29 7.26
CA GLN A 226 6.68 8.17 8.04
C GLN A 226 7.37 6.88 7.60
N PHE A 227 7.82 6.05 8.54
CA PHE A 227 8.26 4.69 8.20
C PHE A 227 7.07 3.76 8.11
N LEU A 228 7.06 2.93 7.08
CA LEU A 228 5.97 2.01 6.77
C LEU A 228 6.50 0.58 6.66
N ILE A 229 5.87 -0.36 7.36
CA ILE A 229 6.02 -1.80 7.08
C ILE A 229 4.90 -2.21 6.15
N GLU A 230 5.21 -3.03 5.15
CA GLU A 230 4.25 -3.55 4.19
C GLU A 230 4.04 -5.05 4.41
N PRO A 231 2.97 -5.45 5.13
CA PRO A 231 2.78 -6.85 5.48
C PRO A 231 2.51 -7.73 4.26
N LYS A 232 3.08 -8.93 4.27
CA LYS A 232 2.78 -10.01 3.33
C LYS A 232 3.00 -11.35 4.01
N PRO A 233 2.12 -12.35 3.80
CA PRO A 233 2.21 -13.63 4.51
C PRO A 233 3.33 -14.56 4.03
N LYS A 234 3.68 -14.50 2.75
CA LYS A 234 4.53 -15.44 2.01
C LYS A 234 4.79 -14.89 0.60
N GLU A 235 5.53 -15.66 -0.19
CA GLU A 235 5.91 -15.35 -1.57
C GLU A 235 6.83 -14.12 -1.67
N PRO A 236 8.15 -14.33 -1.91
CA PRO A 236 8.79 -15.58 -2.32
C PRO A 236 9.18 -16.53 -1.16
N THR A 237 9.04 -16.13 0.10
CA THR A 237 9.31 -17.02 1.25
C THR A 237 8.17 -18.02 1.48
N LYS A 238 8.41 -19.09 2.23
CA LYS A 238 7.33 -19.97 2.72
C LYS A 238 6.48 -19.25 3.78
N HIS A 239 7.15 -18.48 4.63
CA HIS A 239 6.55 -17.64 5.66
C HIS A 239 7.39 -16.37 5.79
N GLN A 240 6.75 -15.23 5.60
CA GLN A 240 7.34 -13.92 5.81
C GLN A 240 6.95 -13.41 7.21
N TYR A 241 7.87 -12.74 7.90
CA TYR A 241 7.70 -12.44 9.32
C TYR A 241 6.66 -11.36 9.61
N ASP A 242 6.59 -10.34 8.75
CA ASP A 242 5.53 -9.33 8.69
C ASP A 242 4.28 -9.90 8.01
N PHE A 243 3.73 -10.97 8.58
CA PHE A 243 2.70 -11.81 7.96
C PHE A 243 1.39 -11.08 7.62
N ASP A 244 0.90 -10.28 8.57
CA ASP A 244 -0.28 -9.42 8.49
C ASP A 244 -0.11 -8.25 9.46
N VAL A 245 -1.05 -7.30 9.48
CA VAL A 245 -1.02 -6.13 10.37
C VAL A 245 -0.95 -6.54 11.83
N ALA A 246 -1.72 -7.54 12.27
CA ALA A 246 -1.73 -7.97 13.67
C ALA A 246 -0.36 -8.52 14.12
N THR A 247 0.28 -9.33 13.27
CA THR A 247 1.62 -9.87 13.46
C THR A 247 2.66 -8.76 13.48
N GLY A 248 2.56 -7.81 12.55
CA GLY A 248 3.40 -6.61 12.52
C GLY A 248 3.28 -5.77 13.80
N ILE A 249 2.06 -5.56 14.30
CA ILE A 249 1.82 -4.85 15.58
C ILE A 249 2.49 -5.59 16.73
N ALA A 250 2.35 -6.91 16.80
CA ALA A 250 2.97 -7.71 17.85
C ALA A 250 4.50 -7.59 17.84
N PHE A 251 5.12 -7.66 16.65
CA PHE A 251 6.55 -7.46 16.48
C PHE A 251 6.98 -6.05 16.92
N LEU A 252 6.32 -5.01 16.41
CA LEU A 252 6.67 -3.62 16.73
C LEU A 252 6.56 -3.33 18.23
N LYS A 253 5.50 -3.80 18.88
CA LYS A 253 5.33 -3.65 20.34
C LYS A 253 6.37 -4.42 21.15
N LYS A 254 6.71 -5.65 20.74
CA LYS A 254 7.75 -6.46 21.41
C LYS A 254 9.09 -5.72 21.46
N TYR A 255 9.44 -5.01 20.39
CA TYR A 255 10.72 -4.32 20.26
C TYR A 255 10.65 -2.80 20.48
N ASN A 256 9.50 -2.26 20.93
CA ASN A 256 9.26 -0.82 21.16
C ASN A 256 9.50 0.06 19.91
N LEU A 257 9.14 -0.45 18.73
CA LEU A 257 9.24 0.24 17.45
C LEU A 257 7.91 0.85 17.01
N ASP A 258 6.80 0.54 17.68
CA ASP A 258 5.46 1.02 17.34
C ASP A 258 5.28 2.56 17.30
N PRO A 259 6.05 3.40 18.03
CA PRO A 259 5.95 4.85 17.87
C PRO A 259 6.50 5.38 16.53
N TYR A 260 7.30 4.58 15.82
CA TYR A 260 8.02 5.04 14.62
C TYR A 260 7.40 4.53 13.32
N PHE A 261 6.65 3.43 13.38
CA PHE A 261 6.15 2.73 12.19
C PHE A 261 4.62 2.77 12.10
N LYS A 262 4.15 2.77 10.85
CA LYS A 262 2.76 2.49 10.47
C LYS A 262 2.76 1.41 9.38
N PHE A 263 1.59 1.05 8.86
CA PHE A 263 1.47 0.05 7.82
C PHE A 263 1.14 0.65 6.45
N ASN A 264 1.83 0.15 5.43
CA ASN A 264 1.42 0.21 4.03
C ASN A 264 0.63 -1.07 3.75
N ILE A 265 -0.68 -0.98 3.51
CA ILE A 265 -1.53 -2.18 3.39
C ILE A 265 -1.84 -2.40 1.93
N GLU A 266 -1.56 -3.61 1.45
CA GLU A 266 -1.89 -4.05 0.10
C GLU A 266 -3.07 -5.03 0.10
N ALA A 267 -3.98 -4.87 -0.87
CA ALA A 267 -5.17 -5.70 -0.98
C ALA A 267 -4.85 -7.16 -1.34
N ASN A 268 -3.94 -7.42 -2.28
CA ASN A 268 -3.57 -8.78 -2.65
C ASN A 268 -2.82 -9.47 -1.49
N HIS A 269 -1.94 -8.77 -0.79
CA HIS A 269 -1.28 -9.32 0.42
C HIS A 269 -2.27 -9.68 1.52
N ALA A 270 -3.25 -8.81 1.81
CA ALA A 270 -4.29 -9.07 2.81
C ALA A 270 -5.08 -10.36 2.50
N THR A 271 -5.54 -10.50 1.25
CA THR A 271 -6.30 -11.69 0.81
C THR A 271 -5.45 -12.95 0.77
N LEU A 272 -4.17 -12.84 0.41
CA LEU A 272 -3.23 -13.95 0.44
C LEU A 272 -2.96 -14.47 1.87
N ALA A 273 -3.16 -13.63 2.89
CA ALA A 273 -3.05 -13.97 4.31
C ALA A 273 -4.34 -14.60 4.87
N GLY A 274 -5.41 -14.64 4.08
CA GLY A 274 -6.72 -15.15 4.49
C GLY A 274 -7.65 -14.09 5.09
N HIS A 275 -7.30 -12.80 4.94
CA HIS A 275 -8.08 -11.67 5.44
C HIS A 275 -8.78 -10.92 4.29
N THR A 276 -9.84 -10.18 4.58
CA THR A 276 -10.36 -9.21 3.60
C THR A 276 -9.52 -7.93 3.64
N PHE A 277 -9.53 -7.14 2.56
CA PHE A 277 -8.75 -5.90 2.52
C PHE A 277 -9.23 -4.90 3.60
N GLU A 278 -10.55 -4.75 3.77
CA GLU A 278 -11.12 -3.88 4.81
C GLU A 278 -10.87 -4.39 6.24
N HIS A 279 -10.61 -5.69 6.43
CA HIS A 279 -10.18 -6.22 7.72
C HIS A 279 -8.83 -5.62 8.13
N GLU A 280 -7.81 -5.73 7.27
CA GLU A 280 -6.47 -5.23 7.57
C GLU A 280 -6.46 -3.71 7.76
N LEU A 281 -7.21 -2.98 6.92
CA LEU A 281 -7.40 -1.54 7.07
C LEU A 281 -8.05 -1.19 8.42
N ARG A 282 -9.09 -1.92 8.84
CA ARG A 282 -9.76 -1.73 10.13
C ARG A 282 -8.79 -2.00 11.29
N VAL A 283 -8.04 -3.10 11.26
CA VAL A 283 -7.08 -3.48 12.32
C VAL A 283 -6.02 -2.38 12.48
N ALA A 284 -5.46 -1.89 11.38
CA ALA A 284 -4.49 -0.79 11.43
C ALA A 284 -5.12 0.51 11.94
N ARG A 285 -6.32 0.87 11.46
CA ARG A 285 -7.03 2.09 11.86
C ARG A 285 -7.31 2.12 13.36
N ILE A 286 -7.88 1.06 13.93
CA ILE A 286 -8.24 1.06 15.37
C ILE A 286 -7.01 1.07 16.29
N ASN A 287 -5.84 0.71 15.77
CA ASN A 287 -4.57 0.82 16.49
C ASN A 287 -3.81 2.12 16.18
N GLY A 288 -4.36 3.02 15.34
CA GLY A 288 -3.70 4.28 14.97
C GLY A 288 -2.52 4.12 14.00
N MET A 289 -2.41 2.96 13.35
CA MET A 289 -1.26 2.55 12.55
C MET A 289 -1.56 2.42 11.05
N LEU A 290 -2.73 2.85 10.58
CA LEU A 290 -3.00 2.97 9.13
C LEU A 290 -2.16 4.13 8.56
N GLY A 291 -1.20 3.79 7.69
CA GLY A 291 -0.21 4.72 7.13
C GLY A 291 -0.41 5.02 5.66
N SER A 292 -0.38 4.00 4.80
CA SER A 292 -0.55 4.12 3.35
C SER A 292 -1.22 2.85 2.80
N VAL A 293 -1.55 2.85 1.52
CA VAL A 293 -2.17 1.71 0.84
C VAL A 293 -1.53 1.47 -0.52
N ASP A 294 -1.30 0.20 -0.81
CA ASP A 294 -1.09 -0.27 -2.17
C ASP A 294 -2.43 -0.77 -2.74
N ALA A 295 -2.90 -0.02 -3.73
CA ALA A 295 -4.20 -0.12 -4.35
C ALA A 295 -4.14 -1.10 -5.52
N ASN A 296 -4.23 -2.39 -5.21
CA ASN A 296 -4.35 -3.45 -6.19
C ASN A 296 -5.49 -4.40 -5.86
N GLN A 297 -5.52 -5.55 -6.51
CA GLN A 297 -6.47 -6.62 -6.29
C GLN A 297 -5.79 -7.97 -6.57
N GLY A 298 -6.14 -8.97 -5.76
CA GLY A 298 -5.81 -10.36 -6.02
C GLY A 298 -6.95 -11.15 -6.67
N ASP A 299 -6.64 -12.35 -7.14
CA ASP A 299 -7.66 -13.35 -7.47
C ASP A 299 -7.81 -14.31 -6.28
N PRO A 300 -8.97 -14.35 -5.58
CA PRO A 300 -9.19 -15.23 -4.44
C PRO A 300 -9.07 -16.73 -4.75
N LEU A 301 -9.08 -17.13 -6.02
CA LEU A 301 -8.91 -18.51 -6.46
C LEU A 301 -7.44 -18.87 -6.74
N LEU A 302 -6.54 -17.89 -6.76
CA LEU A 302 -5.12 -18.06 -7.04
C LEU A 302 -4.30 -17.81 -5.77
N GLY A 303 -3.42 -18.76 -5.45
CA GLY A 303 -2.64 -18.76 -4.21
C GLY A 303 -1.35 -17.95 -4.26
N TRP A 304 -1.26 -16.94 -5.14
CA TRP A 304 -0.09 -16.10 -5.37
C TRP A 304 -0.51 -14.67 -5.71
N ASP A 305 0.48 -13.78 -5.73
CA ASP A 305 0.29 -12.36 -6.00
C ASP A 305 0.06 -12.06 -7.49
N THR A 306 -1.12 -11.55 -7.82
CA THR A 306 -1.51 -11.26 -9.19
C THR A 306 -1.32 -9.79 -9.56
N ASP A 307 -1.28 -8.90 -8.58
CA ASP A 307 -1.11 -7.43 -8.69
C ASP A 307 -2.05 -6.82 -9.74
N GLU A 308 -3.34 -7.17 -9.68
CA GLU A 308 -4.33 -6.62 -10.61
C GLU A 308 -4.68 -5.18 -10.27
N PHE A 309 -4.99 -4.39 -11.30
CA PHE A 309 -5.61 -3.09 -11.05
C PHE A 309 -6.99 -3.31 -10.41
N PRO A 310 -7.34 -2.52 -9.38
CA PRO A 310 -8.57 -2.73 -8.61
C PRO A 310 -9.78 -2.38 -9.47
N THR A 311 -10.72 -3.32 -9.58
CA THR A 311 -11.99 -3.12 -10.32
C THR A 311 -13.22 -3.64 -9.58
N ASP A 312 -13.05 -4.30 -8.43
CA ASP A 312 -14.17 -4.62 -7.52
C ASP A 312 -14.61 -3.39 -6.72
N LEU A 313 -15.76 -2.84 -7.10
CA LEU A 313 -16.33 -1.65 -6.47
C LEU A 313 -16.70 -1.88 -5.00
N ASN A 314 -17.12 -3.09 -4.61
CA ASN A 314 -17.42 -3.38 -3.20
C ASN A 314 -16.15 -3.25 -2.34
N ALA A 315 -15.05 -3.84 -2.81
CA ALA A 315 -13.77 -3.78 -2.12
C ALA A 315 -13.28 -2.33 -2.01
N THR A 316 -13.32 -1.54 -3.09
CA THR A 316 -12.91 -0.13 -3.04
C THR A 316 -13.80 0.72 -2.13
N THR A 317 -15.11 0.46 -2.08
CA THR A 317 -16.03 1.15 -1.17
C THR A 317 -15.71 0.83 0.29
N LEU A 318 -15.54 -0.45 0.64
CA LEU A 318 -15.23 -0.84 2.03
C LEU A 318 -13.84 -0.39 2.46
N ALA A 319 -12.87 -0.38 1.54
CA ALA A 319 -11.55 0.17 1.79
C ALA A 319 -11.60 1.68 2.08
N MET A 320 -12.26 2.44 1.19
CA MET A 320 -12.42 3.88 1.38
C MET A 320 -13.24 4.22 2.63
N TYR A 321 -14.19 3.37 3.04
CA TYR A 321 -14.91 3.54 4.29
C TYR A 321 -13.96 3.55 5.50
N GLU A 322 -13.00 2.61 5.56
CA GLU A 322 -11.98 2.63 6.62
C GLU A 322 -11.05 3.83 6.53
N ILE A 323 -10.62 4.19 5.31
CA ILE A 323 -9.71 5.31 5.09
C ILE A 323 -10.36 6.63 5.51
N ILE A 324 -11.63 6.86 5.17
CA ILE A 324 -12.37 8.06 5.59
C ILE A 324 -12.57 8.06 7.11
N LYS A 325 -12.93 6.92 7.73
CA LYS A 325 -13.04 6.79 9.19
C LYS A 325 -11.70 6.98 9.92
N ASN A 326 -10.57 6.89 9.22
CA ASN A 326 -9.23 7.23 9.73
C ASN A 326 -8.88 8.73 9.58
N GLY A 327 -9.72 9.51 8.89
CA GLY A 327 -9.43 10.90 8.52
C GLY A 327 -8.57 11.05 7.26
N GLY A 328 -8.41 9.96 6.49
CA GLY A 328 -7.52 9.85 5.34
C GLY A 328 -6.26 9.04 5.65
N LEU A 329 -5.26 9.11 4.76
CA LEU A 329 -3.97 8.40 4.89
C LEU A 329 -2.84 9.26 5.46
N GLY A 330 -3.11 10.51 5.86
CA GLY A 330 -2.08 11.41 6.36
C GLY A 330 -0.98 11.66 5.32
N LYS A 331 0.22 11.12 5.55
CA LYS A 331 1.36 11.20 4.63
C LYS A 331 1.33 10.12 3.52
N GLY A 332 0.52 9.08 3.68
CA GLY A 332 0.36 8.01 2.69
C GLY A 332 -0.56 8.41 1.53
N GLY A 333 -0.82 7.44 0.65
CA GLY A 333 -1.67 7.58 -0.53
C GLY A 333 -2.08 6.22 -1.07
N LEU A 334 -2.80 6.22 -2.20
CA LEU A 334 -3.15 5.01 -2.94
C LEU A 334 -2.11 4.78 -4.04
N ASN A 335 -1.03 4.08 -3.73
CA ASN A 335 -0.04 3.69 -4.75
C ASN A 335 -0.59 2.51 -5.56
N PHE A 336 -0.60 2.60 -6.88
CA PHE A 336 -0.99 1.47 -7.73
C PHE A 336 0.17 0.48 -7.84
N ASP A 337 0.36 -0.34 -6.80
CA ASP A 337 1.20 -1.54 -6.86
C ASP A 337 0.50 -2.64 -7.68
N ALA A 338 0.26 -2.32 -8.94
CA ALA A 338 -0.50 -3.13 -9.87
C ALA A 338 0.19 -3.13 -11.23
N LYS A 339 0.11 -4.26 -11.93
CA LYS A 339 0.67 -4.44 -13.27
C LYS A 339 -0.41 -4.77 -14.29
N VAL A 340 -0.19 -4.31 -15.52
CA VAL A 340 -0.98 -4.78 -16.66
C VAL A 340 -0.85 -6.29 -16.79
N ARG A 341 -1.92 -6.94 -17.27
CA ARG A 341 -1.89 -8.38 -17.52
C ARG A 341 -0.86 -8.69 -18.61
N ARG A 342 -0.29 -9.89 -18.60
CA ARG A 342 0.67 -10.31 -19.63
C ARG A 342 0.11 -10.19 -21.06
N GLY A 343 -1.20 -10.37 -21.23
CA GLY A 343 -1.90 -10.18 -22.50
C GLY A 343 -2.17 -8.72 -22.89
N SER A 344 -1.95 -7.77 -21.97
CA SER A 344 -2.13 -6.32 -22.15
C SER A 344 -0.76 -5.64 -22.25
N PHE A 345 -0.12 -5.82 -23.41
CA PHE A 345 1.29 -5.52 -23.59
C PHE A 345 1.57 -4.21 -24.34
N GLU A 346 0.54 -3.51 -24.82
CA GLU A 346 0.70 -2.25 -25.55
C GLU A 346 0.94 -1.07 -24.59
N PRO A 347 1.66 -0.01 -25.01
CA PRO A 347 1.89 1.16 -24.17
C PRO A 347 0.61 1.81 -23.62
N GLU A 348 -0.45 1.86 -24.42
CA GLU A 348 -1.74 2.45 -24.07
C GLU A 348 -2.48 1.67 -22.97
N ASP A 349 -2.17 0.37 -22.80
CA ASP A 349 -2.75 -0.46 -21.74
C ASP A 349 -2.32 0.02 -20.35
N LEU A 350 -1.15 0.64 -20.22
CA LEU A 350 -0.72 1.27 -18.96
C LEU A 350 -1.73 2.33 -18.54
N PHE A 351 -2.16 3.21 -19.46
CA PHE A 351 -3.14 4.25 -19.15
C PHE A 351 -4.52 3.67 -18.88
N ARG A 352 -4.98 2.71 -19.70
CA ARG A 352 -6.29 2.07 -19.52
C ARG A 352 -6.42 1.41 -18.16
N ALA A 353 -5.37 0.71 -17.73
CA ALA A 353 -5.36 0.02 -16.45
C ALA A 353 -5.36 0.99 -15.25
N HIS A 354 -4.54 2.04 -15.31
CA HIS A 354 -4.53 3.08 -14.27
C HIS A 354 -5.87 3.84 -14.21
N ILE A 355 -6.48 4.16 -15.36
CA ILE A 355 -7.81 4.79 -15.41
C ILE A 355 -8.85 3.90 -14.73
N ALA A 356 -8.83 2.59 -14.99
CA ALA A 356 -9.77 1.66 -14.36
C ALA A 356 -9.60 1.62 -12.82
N GLY A 357 -8.36 1.59 -12.33
CA GLY A 357 -8.09 1.63 -10.89
C GLY A 357 -8.49 2.96 -10.25
N MET A 358 -8.15 4.09 -10.88
CA MET A 358 -8.47 5.43 -10.40
C MET A 358 -9.98 5.68 -10.36
N ASP A 359 -10.71 5.30 -11.41
CA ASP A 359 -12.17 5.42 -11.44
C ASP A 359 -12.83 4.52 -10.37
N SER A 360 -12.33 3.30 -10.17
CA SER A 360 -12.88 2.37 -9.15
C SER A 360 -12.72 2.93 -7.73
N PHE A 361 -11.54 3.44 -7.39
CA PHE A 361 -11.33 4.09 -6.09
C PHE A 361 -12.08 5.43 -5.94
N ALA A 362 -12.27 6.19 -7.02
CA ALA A 362 -13.11 7.38 -7.00
C ALA A 362 -14.59 7.04 -6.72
N VAL A 363 -15.12 5.98 -7.34
CA VAL A 363 -16.44 5.41 -7.00
C VAL A 363 -16.49 5.00 -5.53
N GLY A 364 -15.46 4.26 -5.08
CA GLY A 364 -15.29 3.83 -3.70
C GLY A 364 -15.39 5.00 -2.71
N LEU A 365 -14.67 6.09 -2.97
CA LEU A 365 -14.67 7.31 -2.17
C LEU A 365 -16.08 7.93 -2.07
N LYS A 366 -16.77 8.14 -3.20
CA LYS A 366 -18.10 8.77 -3.21
C LYS A 366 -19.13 7.95 -2.42
N VAL A 367 -19.15 6.64 -2.66
CA VAL A 367 -20.10 5.73 -2.02
C VAL A 367 -19.80 5.62 -0.53
N ALA A 368 -18.53 5.45 -0.14
CA ALA A 368 -18.11 5.34 1.25
C ALA A 368 -18.40 6.62 2.04
N HIS A 369 -18.14 7.79 1.44
CA HIS A 369 -18.46 9.07 2.05
C HIS A 369 -19.96 9.18 2.34
N LYS A 370 -20.82 8.82 1.38
CA LYS A 370 -22.28 8.86 1.55
C LYS A 370 -22.77 7.89 2.64
N LEU A 371 -22.20 6.68 2.72
CA LEU A 371 -22.51 5.72 3.79
C LEU A 371 -22.17 6.26 5.18
N ILE A 372 -21.10 7.05 5.30
CA ILE A 372 -20.66 7.66 6.55
C ILE A 372 -21.51 8.88 6.90
N GLU A 373 -21.77 9.76 5.93
CA GLU A 373 -22.57 10.97 6.10
C GLU A 373 -24.01 10.66 6.52
N ASP A 374 -24.62 9.64 5.92
CA ASP A 374 -25.98 9.22 6.25
C ASP A 374 -26.03 8.35 7.54
N HIS A 375 -24.88 8.08 8.18
CA HIS A 375 -24.73 7.27 9.39
C HIS A 375 -25.33 5.85 9.33
N VAL A 376 -25.65 5.33 8.14
CA VAL A 376 -26.50 4.14 8.01
C VAL A 376 -25.90 2.84 8.60
N LEU A 377 -24.57 2.73 8.63
CA LEU A 377 -23.89 1.61 9.30
C LEU A 377 -23.56 1.93 10.76
N ASP A 378 -23.19 3.18 11.06
CA ASP A 378 -22.79 3.61 12.40
C ASP A 378 -23.98 3.58 13.37
N ASP A 379 -25.17 4.01 12.94
CA ASP A 379 -26.40 3.97 13.75
C ASP A 379 -26.82 2.54 14.07
N PHE A 380 -26.69 1.63 13.10
CA PHE A 380 -26.95 0.21 13.33
C PHE A 380 -26.00 -0.36 14.39
N ILE A 381 -24.70 -0.06 14.29
CA ILE A 381 -23.68 -0.49 15.26
C ILE A 381 -23.97 0.11 16.64
N ALA A 382 -24.25 1.41 16.73
CA ALA A 382 -24.55 2.10 17.98
C ALA A 382 -25.77 1.48 18.68
N ASN A 383 -26.84 1.21 17.94
CA ASN A 383 -28.02 0.53 18.48
C ASN A 383 -27.71 -0.92 18.89
N ARG A 384 -26.89 -1.65 18.11
CA ARG A 384 -26.52 -3.05 18.40
C ARG A 384 -25.76 -3.21 19.70
N TYR A 385 -24.90 -2.24 20.06
CA TYR A 385 -24.10 -2.27 21.29
C TYR A 385 -24.65 -1.39 22.43
N ARG A 386 -25.88 -0.88 22.31
CA ARG A 386 -26.47 0.09 23.26
C ARG A 386 -26.51 -0.38 24.71
N SER A 387 -26.60 -1.69 24.96
CA SER A 387 -26.64 -2.26 26.32
C SER A 387 -25.38 -1.97 27.13
N TYR A 388 -24.27 -1.62 26.48
CA TYR A 388 -23.04 -1.23 27.15
C TYR A 388 -23.02 0.24 27.60
N ASN A 389 -24.04 1.02 27.27
CA ASN A 389 -24.16 2.43 27.66
C ASN A 389 -24.98 2.63 28.95
N GLU A 390 -25.62 1.58 29.45
CA GLU A 390 -26.50 1.61 30.61
C GLU A 390 -26.33 0.36 31.50
N GLY A 391 -26.93 0.41 32.70
CA GLY A 391 -26.98 -0.73 33.63
C GLY A 391 -25.64 -1.44 33.84
N ILE A 392 -25.70 -2.78 33.87
CA ILE A 392 -24.51 -3.64 34.07
C ILE A 392 -23.46 -3.46 32.97
N GLY A 393 -23.87 -3.19 31.72
CA GLY A 393 -22.95 -3.00 30.61
C GLY A 393 -22.06 -1.78 30.79
N LYS A 394 -22.62 -0.69 31.33
CA LYS A 394 -21.85 0.51 31.69
C LYS A 394 -20.86 0.23 32.82
N GLU A 395 -21.24 -0.57 33.81
CA GLU A 395 -20.34 -0.97 34.91
C GLU A 395 -19.17 -1.83 34.41
N ILE A 396 -19.41 -2.71 33.44
CA ILE A 396 -18.36 -3.49 32.75
C ILE A 396 -17.35 -2.56 32.08
N ILE A 397 -17.80 -1.65 31.21
CA ILE A 397 -16.88 -0.76 30.47
C ILE A 397 -16.11 0.17 31.41
N GLN A 398 -16.72 0.58 32.52
CA GLN A 398 -16.08 1.44 33.52
C GLN A 398 -15.12 0.69 34.45
N GLY A 399 -14.99 -0.64 34.31
CA GLY A 399 -14.14 -1.47 35.18
C GLY A 399 -14.64 -1.56 36.62
N LYS A 400 -15.94 -1.37 36.85
CA LYS A 400 -16.59 -1.45 38.17
C LYS A 400 -17.16 -2.83 38.48
N ALA A 401 -17.52 -3.57 37.44
CA ALA A 401 -18.00 -4.93 37.58
C ALA A 401 -16.83 -5.92 37.70
N ASP A 402 -17.01 -6.95 38.52
CA ASP A 402 -16.13 -8.11 38.60
C ASP A 402 -16.92 -9.42 38.45
N PHE A 403 -16.26 -10.57 38.50
CA PHE A 403 -16.94 -11.85 38.32
C PHE A 403 -18.02 -12.12 39.39
N LYS A 404 -17.90 -11.58 40.60
CA LYS A 404 -18.90 -11.77 41.66
C LYS A 404 -20.13 -10.91 41.38
N THR A 405 -19.93 -9.62 41.10
CA THR A 405 -21.06 -8.71 40.81
C THR A 405 -21.79 -9.14 39.54
N LEU A 406 -21.07 -9.68 38.54
CA LEU A 406 -21.66 -10.22 37.32
C LEU A 406 -22.43 -11.51 37.57
N GLU A 407 -21.91 -12.43 38.39
CA GLU A 407 -22.63 -13.64 38.80
C GLU A 407 -23.93 -13.27 39.53
N GLU A 408 -23.87 -12.38 40.52
CA GLU A 408 -25.05 -11.90 41.25
C GLU A 408 -26.10 -11.27 40.32
N HIS A 409 -25.66 -10.52 39.31
CA HIS A 409 -26.57 -9.90 38.33
C HIS A 409 -27.36 -10.93 37.52
N VAL A 410 -26.75 -12.07 37.16
CA VAL A 410 -27.34 -13.05 36.24
C VAL A 410 -27.91 -14.29 36.93
N LEU A 411 -27.64 -14.51 38.22
CA LEU A 411 -27.93 -15.76 38.93
C LEU A 411 -29.39 -16.22 38.81
N ASP A 412 -30.33 -15.27 38.88
CA ASP A 412 -31.77 -15.53 38.81
C ASP A 412 -32.41 -15.08 37.48
N MET A 413 -31.60 -14.63 36.50
CA MET A 413 -32.11 -14.24 35.18
C MET A 413 -32.58 -15.47 34.39
N LYS A 414 -33.84 -15.44 33.94
CA LYS A 414 -34.46 -16.58 33.23
C LYS A 414 -34.39 -16.50 31.70
N GLU A 415 -34.20 -15.30 31.16
CA GLU A 415 -34.20 -15.05 29.71
C GLU A 415 -33.12 -14.04 29.32
N PHE A 416 -32.47 -14.29 28.18
CA PHE A 416 -31.50 -13.39 27.55
C PHE A 416 -32.00 -13.04 26.15
N LYS A 417 -32.34 -11.77 25.93
CA LYS A 417 -32.92 -11.31 24.66
C LYS A 417 -31.83 -10.79 23.73
N ASN A 418 -31.51 -11.58 22.72
CA ASN A 418 -30.62 -11.17 21.63
C ASN A 418 -31.41 -10.61 20.45
N GLU A 419 -30.77 -9.76 19.64
CA GLU A 419 -31.33 -9.19 18.42
C GLU A 419 -30.58 -9.67 17.18
N SER A 420 -31.26 -9.67 16.02
CA SER A 420 -30.67 -10.11 14.75
C SER A 420 -29.50 -9.23 14.32
N GLY A 421 -28.49 -9.84 13.68
CA GLY A 421 -27.34 -9.12 13.12
C GLY A 421 -27.60 -8.43 11.78
N ARG A 422 -28.73 -8.69 11.11
CA ARG A 422 -29.15 -8.03 9.85
C ARG A 422 -28.11 -8.00 8.73
N VAL A 423 -27.25 -9.01 8.62
CA VAL A 423 -26.11 -8.99 7.67
C VAL A 423 -26.57 -8.88 6.21
N GLU A 424 -27.61 -9.61 5.82
CA GLU A 424 -28.14 -9.57 4.45
C GLU A 424 -28.72 -8.20 4.10
N GLU A 425 -29.40 -7.57 5.07
CA GLU A 425 -29.96 -6.22 4.93
C GLU A 425 -28.86 -5.17 4.79
N LEU A 426 -27.81 -5.25 5.62
CA LEU A 426 -26.66 -4.34 5.55
C LEU A 426 -25.88 -4.50 4.23
N ARG A 427 -25.76 -5.72 3.69
CA ARG A 427 -25.16 -5.95 2.37
C ARG A 427 -26.02 -5.38 1.25
N ALA A 428 -27.34 -5.58 1.32
CA ALA A 428 -28.27 -4.99 0.36
C ALA A 428 -28.25 -3.45 0.40
N LEU A 429 -28.08 -2.87 1.58
CA LEU A 429 -27.90 -1.44 1.77
C LEU A 429 -26.63 -0.91 1.08
N VAL A 430 -25.49 -1.58 1.23
CA VAL A 430 -24.25 -1.18 0.50
C VAL A 430 -24.47 -1.23 -1.02
N ASN A 431 -25.14 -2.27 -1.53
CA ASN A 431 -25.51 -2.35 -2.95
C ASN A 431 -26.41 -1.17 -3.37
N GLN A 432 -27.38 -0.79 -2.54
CA GLN A 432 -28.25 0.35 -2.82
C GLN A 432 -27.44 1.64 -2.96
N TYR A 433 -26.47 1.87 -2.08
CA TYR A 433 -25.60 3.05 -2.14
C TYR A 433 -24.68 3.02 -3.36
N LEU A 434 -24.10 1.87 -3.70
CA LEU A 434 -23.31 1.69 -4.92
C LEU A 434 -24.08 2.07 -6.18
N LEU A 435 -25.36 1.72 -6.25
CA LEU A 435 -26.22 1.97 -7.42
C LEU A 435 -26.83 3.37 -7.48
N THR A 436 -26.80 4.14 -6.38
CA THR A 436 -27.53 5.42 -6.27
C THR A 436 -26.65 6.62 -5.88
N ALA A 437 -25.33 6.44 -5.78
CA ALA A 437 -24.40 7.51 -5.40
C ALA A 437 -24.06 8.53 -6.52
N PHE A 438 -24.60 8.37 -7.74
CA PHE A 438 -24.22 9.15 -8.94
C PHE A 438 -25.42 9.79 -9.63
#